data_AF-A0A7C4LSZ5-F1
#
_entry.id   AF-A0A7C4LSZ5-F1
#
_cell.length_a   1.000
_cell.length_b   1.000
_cell.length_c   1.000
_cell.angle_alpha   90.00
_cell.angle_beta   90.00
_cell.angle_gamma   90.00
#
_symmetry.space_group_name_H-M   'P 1'
#
loop_
_entity.id
_entity.type
_entity.pdbx_description
1 polymer ?
#
loop_
_entity_poly.entity_id
_entity_poly.type
_entity_poly.pdbx_seq_one_letter_code
_entity_poly.pdbx_strand_id
1 'polypeptide(L)'
;MLTPGSPETAPHRRQRDRETVFCPHRPNRLNEAITNEVSELVCFRLQGENAVRRVDNLAGRSLGAPDLPLGTFAAVNLDSGGVLRGKLF
;
A
#
# COMPACT_ATOMS: atom_id res chain seq x y z
N MET A 1 26.69 7.65 40.30
CA MET A 1 26.65 6.49 39.37
C MET A 1 25.45 6.67 38.47
N LEU A 2 25.67 6.95 37.19
CA LEU A 2 24.61 7.04 36.17
C LEU A 2 24.64 5.73 35.37
N THR A 3 23.52 5.02 35.30
CA THR A 3 23.35 3.86 34.41
C THR A 3 23.21 4.35 32.96
N PRO A 4 23.94 3.80 31.99
CA PRO A 4 23.71 4.12 30.59
C PRO A 4 22.43 3.39 30.13
N GLY A 5 21.44 4.16 29.69
CA GLY A 5 20.25 3.62 29.04
C GLY A 5 20.62 2.90 27.74
N SER A 6 20.02 1.74 27.53
CA SER A 6 20.09 0.98 26.28
C SER A 6 19.78 1.87 25.07
N PRO A 7 20.48 1.71 23.93
CA PRO A 7 20.08 2.38 22.71
C PRO A 7 18.75 1.79 22.25
N GLU A 8 17.68 2.56 22.37
CA GLU A 8 16.44 2.34 21.62
C GLU A 8 16.82 2.30 20.13
N THR A 9 16.74 1.12 19.53
CA THR A 9 16.91 0.93 18.08
C THR A 9 15.77 1.66 17.40
N ALA A 10 16.04 2.87 16.93
CA ALA A 10 15.12 3.63 16.10
C ALA A 10 14.67 2.77 14.90
N PRO A 11 13.36 2.69 14.59
CA PRO A 11 12.88 1.93 13.45
C PRO A 11 13.56 2.45 12.17
N HIS A 12 13.96 1.52 11.31
CA HIS A 12 14.62 1.77 10.03
C HIS A 12 13.89 2.89 9.26
N ARG A 13 14.47 4.10 9.31
CA ARG A 13 13.94 5.27 8.63
C ARG A 13 14.02 5.01 7.11
N ARG A 14 12.90 5.15 6.40
CA ARG A 14 12.82 5.14 4.92
C ARG A 14 14.11 5.69 4.30
N GLN A 15 14.72 4.96 3.35
CA GLN A 15 15.80 5.51 2.52
C GLN A 15 15.21 6.67 1.71
N ARG A 16 15.26 7.87 2.29
CA ARG A 16 14.93 9.13 1.64
C ARG A 16 15.82 9.19 0.39
N ASP A 17 15.22 9.49 -0.77
CA ASP A 17 15.86 9.71 -2.08
C ASP A 17 15.74 8.57 -3.13
N ARG A 18 14.96 7.51 -2.88
CA ARG A 18 14.58 6.56 -3.95
C ARG A 18 13.10 6.24 -3.94
N GLU A 19 12.41 6.67 -5.00
CA GLU A 19 11.05 6.24 -5.28
C GLU A 19 11.07 4.82 -5.85
N THR A 20 10.20 3.95 -5.33
CA THR A 20 10.11 2.56 -5.78
C THR A 20 8.65 2.23 -6.07
N VAL A 21 8.41 1.59 -7.22
CA VAL A 21 7.09 1.12 -7.62
C VAL A 21 7.07 -0.40 -7.59
N PHE A 22 6.12 -0.97 -6.86
CA PHE A 22 5.88 -2.41 -6.82
C PHE A 22 4.62 -2.74 -7.62
N CYS A 23 4.75 -3.59 -8.65
CA CYS A 23 3.64 -3.96 -9.55
C CYS A 23 3.29 -5.46 -9.47
N PRO A 24 2.85 -5.99 -8.33
CA PRO A 24 2.49 -7.41 -8.23
C PRO A 24 1.14 -7.69 -8.91
N HIS A 25 1.05 -8.80 -9.62
CA HIS A 25 -0.23 -9.30 -10.15
C HIS A 25 -1.13 -9.90 -9.06
N ARG A 26 -0.54 -10.33 -7.93
CA ARG A 26 -1.21 -10.98 -6.80
C ARG A 26 -0.83 -10.26 -5.50
N PRO A 27 -1.64 -9.29 -5.03
CA PRO A 27 -1.27 -8.46 -3.88
C PRO A 27 -1.14 -9.26 -2.58
N ASN A 28 -1.81 -10.41 -2.48
CA ASN A 28 -1.69 -11.35 -1.36
C ASN A 28 -0.33 -12.08 -1.28
N ARG A 29 0.59 -11.85 -2.24
CA ARG A 29 1.97 -12.36 -2.20
C ARG A 29 3.00 -11.29 -1.82
N LEU A 30 2.59 -10.04 -1.60
CA LEU A 30 3.48 -9.00 -1.11
C LEU A 30 3.88 -9.28 0.33
N ASN A 31 5.18 -9.11 0.62
CA ASN A 31 5.70 -9.14 1.97
C ASN A 31 5.18 -7.91 2.75
N GLU A 32 4.82 -8.11 4.02
CA GLU A 32 4.34 -7.04 4.89
C GLU A 32 5.37 -5.93 5.10
N ALA A 33 6.66 -6.28 5.09
CA ALA A 33 7.74 -5.30 5.15
C ALA A 33 7.70 -4.30 3.98
N ILE A 34 7.17 -4.69 2.82
CA ILE A 34 6.98 -3.78 1.68
C ILE A 34 5.74 -2.91 1.92
N THR A 35 4.63 -3.52 2.35
CA THR A 35 3.36 -2.80 2.50
C THR A 35 3.39 -1.76 3.62
N ASN A 36 4.29 -1.88 4.59
CA ASN A 36 4.47 -0.88 5.65
C ASN A 36 5.28 0.34 5.20
N GLU A 37 5.98 0.25 4.07
CA GLU A 37 6.87 1.29 3.56
C GLU A 37 6.29 2.08 2.37
N VAL A 38 5.14 1.66 1.83
CA VAL A 38 4.47 2.35 0.72
C VAL A 38 3.62 3.51 1.22
N SER A 39 3.60 4.61 0.46
CA SER A 39 2.75 5.79 0.70
C SER A 39 1.52 5.83 -0.21
N GLU A 40 1.54 5.08 -1.32
CA GLU A 40 0.47 5.05 -2.30
C GLU A 40 0.13 3.63 -2.72
N LEU A 41 -1.16 3.39 -2.89
CA LEU A 41 -1.71 2.14 -3.39
C LEU A 41 -2.54 2.43 -4.63
N VAL A 42 -2.18 1.83 -5.77
CA VAL A 42 -2.96 1.89 -7.00
C VAL A 42 -3.55 0.51 -7.27
N CYS A 43 -4.87 0.45 -7.47
CA CYS A 43 -5.59 -0.78 -7.73
C CYS A 43 -6.45 -0.63 -8.99
N PHE A 44 -6.25 -1.53 -9.94
CA PHE A 44 -7.16 -1.75 -11.07
C PHE A 44 -8.20 -2.80 -10.68
N ARG A 45 -9.07 -3.16 -11.64
CA ARG A 45 -10.01 -4.27 -11.45
C ARG A 45 -9.29 -5.52 -10.94
N LEU A 46 -9.67 -5.95 -9.74
CA LEU A 46 -9.05 -7.07 -9.04
C LEU A 46 -10.11 -8.09 -8.67
N GLN A 47 -9.83 -9.36 -8.98
CA GLN A 47 -10.72 -10.48 -8.73
C GLN A 47 -10.10 -11.44 -7.71
N GLY A 48 -10.97 -12.13 -6.98
CA GLY A 48 -10.58 -13.08 -5.93
C GLY A 48 -10.62 -12.46 -4.54
N GLU A 49 -11.43 -13.04 -3.66
CA GLU A 49 -11.76 -12.53 -2.33
C GLU A 49 -10.53 -12.18 -1.48
N ASN A 50 -9.53 -13.07 -1.43
CA ASN A 50 -8.32 -12.83 -0.65
C ASN A 50 -7.49 -11.64 -1.15
N ALA A 51 -7.45 -11.43 -2.46
CA ALA A 51 -6.71 -10.33 -3.06
C ALA A 51 -7.43 -8.99 -2.80
N VAL A 52 -8.76 -8.98 -2.97
CA VAL A 52 -9.63 -7.83 -2.68
C VAL A 52 -9.51 -7.44 -1.20
N ARG A 53 -9.68 -8.42 -0.29
CA ARG A 53 -9.55 -8.19 1.15
C ARG A 53 -8.17 -7.64 1.53
N ARG A 54 -7.08 -8.14 0.92
CA ARG A 54 -5.74 -7.62 1.20
C ARG A 54 -5.59 -6.16 0.79
N VAL A 55 -6.11 -5.79 -0.39
CA VAL A 55 -6.10 -4.40 -0.89
C VAL A 55 -6.95 -3.49 -0.01
N ASP A 56 -8.17 -3.91 0.33
CA ASP A 56 -9.09 -3.14 1.17
C ASP A 56 -8.52 -2.93 2.59
N ASN A 57 -7.88 -3.96 3.14
CA ASN A 57 -7.18 -3.85 4.43
C ASN A 57 -6.01 -2.86 4.36
N LEU A 58 -5.22 -2.89 3.29
CA LEU A 58 -4.10 -1.96 3.11
C LEU A 58 -4.61 -0.52 2.92
N ALA A 59 -5.71 -0.34 2.19
CA ALA A 59 -6.35 0.96 2.01
C ALA A 59 -7.10 1.47 3.24
N GLY A 60 -7.37 0.61 4.22
CA GLY A 60 -8.25 0.90 5.37
C GLY A 60 -9.71 1.15 4.98
N ARG A 61 -10.12 0.80 3.76
CA ARG A 61 -11.49 0.97 3.24
C ARG A 61 -11.69 0.12 1.99
N SER A 62 -12.95 -0.13 1.63
CA SER A 62 -13.24 -0.78 0.35
C SER A 62 -12.98 0.15 -0.83
N LEU A 63 -12.25 -0.34 -1.84
CA LEU A 63 -12.01 0.40 -3.08
C LEU A 63 -13.06 0.13 -4.16
N GLY A 64 -13.91 -0.89 -3.97
CA GLY A 64 -14.79 -1.40 -5.02
C GLY A 64 -14.00 -2.02 -6.17
N ALA A 65 -12.82 -2.58 -5.86
CA ALA A 65 -11.90 -3.12 -6.86
C ALA A 65 -12.50 -4.22 -7.77
N PRO A 66 -13.42 -5.10 -7.32
CA PRO A 66 -14.06 -6.08 -8.20
C PRO A 66 -14.88 -5.46 -9.33
N ASP A 67 -15.51 -4.31 -9.07
CA ASP A 67 -16.50 -3.69 -9.93
C ASP A 67 -15.94 -2.55 -10.78
N LEU A 68 -14.63 -2.25 -10.63
CA LEU A 68 -13.96 -1.25 -11.47
C LEU A 68 -14.08 -1.63 -12.96
N PRO A 69 -14.52 -0.73 -13.84
CA PRO A 69 -14.46 -0.94 -15.27
C PRO A 69 -13.03 -1.23 -15.75
N LEU A 70 -12.91 -1.98 -16.85
CA LEU A 70 -11.61 -2.21 -17.48
C LEU A 70 -10.92 -0.89 -17.84
N GLY A 71 -9.61 -0.82 -17.59
CA GLY A 71 -8.80 0.39 -17.78
C GLY A 71 -8.94 1.42 -16.66
N THR A 72 -9.88 1.28 -15.72
CA THR A 72 -10.02 2.21 -14.60
C THR A 72 -9.25 1.76 -13.37
N PHE A 73 -8.83 2.74 -12.56
CA PHE A 73 -8.10 2.52 -11.32
C PHE A 73 -8.63 3.40 -10.18
N ALA A 74 -8.43 2.91 -8.96
CA ALA A 74 -8.49 3.69 -7.74
C ALA A 74 -7.09 3.77 -7.14
N ALA A 75 -6.61 4.98 -6.88
CA ALA A 75 -5.37 5.26 -6.18
C ALA A 75 -5.69 5.87 -4.81
N VAL A 76 -5.01 5.40 -3.77
CA VAL A 76 -5.17 5.87 -2.40
C VAL A 76 -3.82 6.32 -1.87
N ASN A 77 -3.77 7.54 -1.37
CA ASN A 77 -2.66 7.99 -0.54
C ASN A 77 -2.89 7.44 0.88
N LEU A 78 -2.00 6.56 1.33
CA LEU A 78 -2.15 5.83 2.60
C LEU A 78 -1.91 6.71 3.82
N ASP A 79 -1.18 7.82 3.66
CA ASP A 79 -0.89 8.77 4.74
C ASP A 79 -2.07 9.72 5.01
N SER A 80 -2.76 10.20 3.97
CA SER A 80 -3.86 11.16 4.06
C SER A 80 -5.26 10.55 3.92
N GLY A 81 -5.36 9.34 3.38
CA GLY A 81 -6.62 8.70 3.01
C GLY A 81 -7.30 9.33 1.78
N GLY A 82 -6.63 10.25 1.09
CA GLY A 82 -7.08 10.85 -0.17
C GLY A 82 -7.23 9.80 -1.27
N VAL A 83 -8.26 9.93 -2.10
CA VAL A 83 -8.57 8.97 -3.16
C VAL A 83 -8.62 9.68 -4.50
N LEU A 84 -7.87 9.16 -5.47
CA LEU A 84 -7.93 9.53 -6.88
C LEU A 84 -8.53 8.37 -7.67
N ARG A 85 -9.50 8.65 -8.53
CA ARG A 85 -10.01 7.66 -9.50
C ARG A 85 -9.68 8.15 -10.90
N GLY A 86 -9.26 7.23 -11.75
CA GLY A 86 -8.85 7.55 -13.10
C GLY A 86 -9.09 6.41 -14.08
N LYS A 87 -8.81 6.70 -15.36
CA LYS A 87 -8.87 5.76 -16.46
C LYS A 87 -7.57 5.85 -17.25
N LEU A 88 -6.94 4.70 -17.45
CA LEU A 88 -5.94 4.49 -18.48
C LEU A 88 -6.69 3.97 -19.70
N PHE A 89 -6.55 4.71 -20.82
CA PHE A 89 -7.15 4.47 -22.14
C PHE A 89 -8.69 4.48 -22.19
#